data_AF-A0A7C7RU36-F1
#
_entry.id   AF-A0A7C7RU36-F1
#
_cell.length_a   1.000
_cell.length_b   1.000
_cell.length_c   1.000
_cell.angle_alpha   90.00
_cell.angle_beta   90.00
_cell.angle_gamma   90.00
#
_symmetry.space_group_name_H-M   'P 1'
#
loop_
_entity.id
_entity.type
_entity.pdbx_description
1 polymer ?
#
loop_
_entity_poly.entity_id
_entity_poly.type
_entity_poly.pdbx_seq_one_letter_code
_entity_poly.pdbx_strand_id
1 'polypeptide(L)'
;MDIPPLYTTEGEDDPLVVIKLFTPDSNWTWYVIESDGDTCFGLVCGHAVEMGYFALSELRDVRGPLGLRIERDLWWEPRPLSEVKDRVHRCKPGGLVAAG
;
A
#
# COMPACT_ATOMS: atom_id res chain seq x y z
N MET A 1 9.20 12.34 -8.15
CA MET A 1 9.34 10.93 -7.77
C MET A 1 8.69 10.15 -8.87
N ASP A 2 9.48 9.38 -9.60
CA ASP A 2 8.98 8.61 -10.73
C ASP A 2 8.34 7.33 -10.23
N ILE A 3 7.11 7.08 -10.66
CA ILE A 3 6.37 5.85 -10.38
C ILE A 3 6.58 4.96 -11.61
N PRO A 4 7.06 3.71 -11.46
CA PRO A 4 7.14 2.76 -12.55
C PRO A 4 5.79 2.63 -13.30
N PRO A 5 5.77 2.62 -14.64
CA PRO A 5 4.57 2.29 -15.40
C PRO A 5 4.08 0.88 -15.07
N LEU A 6 2.80 0.60 -15.27
CA LEU A 6 2.25 -0.75 -15.10
C LEU A 6 3.02 -1.78 -15.93
N TYR A 7 3.19 -2.98 -15.37
CA TYR A 7 3.86 -4.14 -15.97
C TYR A 7 5.38 -4.01 -16.19
N THR A 8 6.03 -2.99 -15.64
CA THR A 8 7.48 -2.79 -15.80
C THR A 8 8.31 -3.49 -14.73
N THR A 9 7.71 -3.83 -13.60
CA THR A 9 8.33 -4.63 -12.53
C THR A 9 7.86 -6.09 -12.55
N GLU A 10 7.28 -6.55 -13.66
CA GLU A 10 6.82 -7.93 -13.78
C GLU A 10 8.01 -8.91 -13.73
N GLY A 11 7.92 -9.92 -12.86
CA GLY A 11 9.01 -10.86 -12.64
C GLY A 11 10.12 -10.37 -11.69
N GLU A 12 10.01 -9.14 -11.15
CA GLU A 12 10.85 -8.71 -10.03
C GLU A 12 10.30 -9.27 -8.71
N ASP A 13 11.14 -9.97 -7.94
CA ASP A 13 10.73 -10.59 -6.69
C ASP A 13 10.49 -9.56 -5.56
N ASP A 14 11.21 -8.44 -5.59
CA ASP A 14 11.20 -7.44 -4.51
C ASP A 14 11.20 -5.99 -5.05
N PRO A 15 10.15 -5.60 -5.78
CA PRO A 15 10.07 -4.26 -6.37
C PRO A 15 9.93 -3.18 -5.29
N LEU A 16 10.29 -1.95 -5.65
CA LEU A 16 10.17 -0.81 -4.73
C LEU A 16 8.71 -0.36 -4.57
N VAL A 17 8.29 -0.19 -3.33
CA VAL A 17 7.04 0.47 -2.98
C VAL A 17 7.28 1.97 -2.89
N VAL A 18 6.72 2.73 -3.83
CA VAL A 18 7.03 4.14 -4.05
C VAL A 18 6.12 5.11 -3.32
N ILE A 19 4.87 4.73 -3.04
CA ILE A 19 3.89 5.60 -2.36
C ILE A 19 3.16 4.78 -1.30
N LYS A 20 2.86 5.44 -0.18
CA LYS A 20 1.92 4.95 0.82
C LYS A 20 0.74 5.92 0.95
N LEU A 21 -0.46 5.38 0.79
CA LEU A 21 -1.73 6.06 1.02
C LEU A 21 -2.43 5.40 2.21
N PHE A 22 -3.13 6.16 3.05
CA PHE A 22 -3.79 5.61 4.23
C PHE A 22 -5.04 6.38 4.59
N THR A 23 -5.99 5.73 5.25
CA THR A 23 -7.09 6.40 5.93
C THR A 23 -6.63 6.87 7.32
N PRO A 24 -6.75 8.16 7.68
CA PRO A 24 -6.36 8.63 9.01
C PRO A 24 -7.27 8.11 10.15
N ASP A 25 -8.50 7.72 9.81
CA ASP A 25 -9.57 7.32 10.72
C ASP A 25 -9.96 5.84 10.59
N SER A 26 -9.16 5.02 9.90
CA SER A 26 -9.39 3.58 9.75
C SER A 26 -8.08 2.82 9.53
N ASN A 27 -8.13 1.49 9.47
CA ASN A 27 -6.95 0.63 9.33
C ASN A 27 -6.63 0.25 7.87
N TRP A 28 -7.08 1.04 6.90
CA TRP A 28 -6.80 0.80 5.49
C TRP A 28 -5.55 1.53 5.02
N THR A 29 -4.71 0.85 4.26
CA THR A 29 -3.49 1.40 3.67
C THR A 29 -3.25 0.77 2.29
N TRP A 30 -2.89 1.61 1.32
CA TRP A 30 -2.52 1.21 -0.02
C TRP A 30 -1.07 1.59 -0.28
N TYR A 31 -0.32 0.67 -0.86
CA TYR A 31 1.06 0.84 -1.21
C TYR A 31 1.19 0.73 -2.72
N VAL A 32 1.70 1.76 -3.38
CA VAL A 32 1.83 1.79 -4.85
C VAL A 32 3.22 1.33 -5.24
N ILE A 33 3.29 0.43 -6.22
CA ILE A 33 4.52 -0.03 -6.87
C ILE A 33 4.56 0.54 -8.29
N GLU A 34 3.46 0.37 -9.04
CA GLU A 34 3.34 0.83 -10.41
C GLU A 34 2.08 1.68 -10.61
N SER A 35 2.06 2.55 -11.61
CA SER A 35 0.87 3.31 -11.98
C SER A 35 0.91 3.83 -13.43
N ASP A 36 -0.26 3.96 -14.05
CA ASP A 36 -0.46 4.69 -15.31
C ASP A 36 -1.01 6.11 -15.12
N GLY A 37 -1.12 6.57 -13.86
CA GLY A 37 -1.67 7.86 -13.48
C GLY A 37 -3.07 7.80 -12.85
N ASP A 38 -3.85 6.76 -13.11
CA ASP A 38 -5.10 6.49 -12.37
C ASP A 38 -5.12 5.08 -11.79
N THR A 39 -4.85 4.07 -12.62
CA THR A 39 -4.70 2.70 -12.17
C THR A 39 -3.35 2.53 -11.48
N CYS A 40 -3.37 1.91 -10.32
CA CYS A 40 -2.19 1.55 -9.55
C CYS A 40 -2.14 0.04 -9.36
N PHE A 41 -0.94 -0.52 -9.33
CA PHE A 41 -0.69 -1.86 -8.82
C PHE A 41 0.15 -1.79 -7.54
N GLY A 42 -0.20 -2.60 -6.55
CA GLY A 42 0.62 -2.77 -5.36
C GLY A 42 -0.08 -3.51 -4.22
N LEU A 43 0.38 -3.26 -2.99
CA LEU A 43 -0.09 -3.96 -1.80
C LEU A 43 -1.27 -3.21 -1.16
N VAL A 44 -2.37 -3.90 -0.91
CA VAL A 44 -3.54 -3.39 -0.19
C VAL A 44 -3.61 -4.06 1.18
N CYS A 45 -3.62 -3.24 2.23
CA CYS A 45 -3.76 -3.68 3.61
C CYS A 45 -5.08 -3.14 4.18
N GLY A 46 -6.00 -4.05 4.49
CA GLY A 46 -7.26 -3.77 5.16
C GLY A 46 -7.71 -4.99 5.94
N HIS A 47 -8.83 -5.61 5.53
CA HIS A 47 -9.26 -6.89 6.08
C HIS A 47 -8.25 -8.02 5.81
N ALA A 48 -7.75 -8.08 4.57
CA ALA A 48 -6.67 -8.95 4.14
C ALA A 48 -5.45 -8.12 3.71
N VAL A 49 -4.34 -8.79 3.45
CA VAL A 49 -3.11 -8.18 2.90
C VAL A 49 -2.86 -8.87 1.57
N GLU A 50 -3.11 -8.15 0.48
CA GLU A 50 -3.16 -8.72 -0.86
C GLU A 50 -2.47 -7.80 -1.88
N MET A 51 -1.93 -8.39 -2.93
CA MET A 51 -1.46 -7.65 -4.11
C MET A 51 -2.65 -7.44 -5.04
N GLY A 52 -2.80 -6.25 -5.60
CA GLY A 52 -3.90 -5.99 -6.51
C GLY A 52 -3.85 -4.62 -7.17
N TYR A 53 -4.84 -4.42 -8.04
CA TYR A 53 -5.07 -3.17 -8.74
C TYR A 53 -6.10 -2.32 -8.00
N PHE A 54 -5.93 -1.00 -8.04
CA PHE A 54 -6.89 -0.03 -7.51
C PHE A 54 -6.78 1.30 -8.27
N ALA A 55 -7.87 2.05 -8.38
CA ALA A 55 -7.90 3.34 -9.07
C ALA A 55 -7.78 4.51 -8.08
N LEU A 56 -6.90 5.48 -8.36
CA LEU A 56 -6.76 6.70 -7.57
C LEU A 56 -8.04 7.54 -7.61
N SER A 57 -8.73 7.57 -8.75
CA SER A 57 -10.04 8.20 -8.91
C SER A 57 -11.07 7.65 -7.92
N GLU A 58 -11.17 6.33 -7.76
CA GLU A 58 -12.05 5.70 -6.77
C GLU A 58 -11.62 6.05 -5.33
N LEU A 59 -10.32 5.95 -5.03
CA LEU A 59 -9.80 6.28 -3.70
C LEU A 59 -10.04 7.73 -3.28
N ARG A 60 -10.13 8.68 -4.23
CA ARG A 60 -10.44 10.10 -3.92
C ARG A 60 -11.82 10.30 -3.32
N ASP A 61 -12.77 9.42 -3.62
CA ASP A 61 -14.15 9.50 -3.13
C ASP A 61 -14.39 8.66 -1.87
N VAL A 62 -13.47 7.73 -1.54
CA VAL A 62 -13.51 6.97 -0.30
C VAL A 62 -13.44 7.90 0.92
N ARG A 63 -14.28 7.60 1.91
CA ARG A 63 -14.29 8.24 3.22
C ARG A 63 -14.23 7.19 4.31
N GLY A 64 -13.42 7.43 5.33
CA GLY A 64 -13.39 6.59 6.51
C GLY A 64 -14.58 6.84 7.45
N PRO A 65 -14.64 6.13 8.60
CA PRO A 65 -15.75 6.20 9.55
C PRO A 65 -16.02 7.58 10.13
N LEU A 66 -15.01 8.47 10.18
CA LEU A 66 -15.15 9.85 10.65
C LEU A 66 -15.33 10.84 9.49
N GLY A 67 -15.51 10.34 8.26
CA GLY A 67 -15.65 11.14 7.06
C GLY A 67 -14.33 11.71 6.53
N LEU A 68 -13.17 11.24 7.02
CA LEU A 68 -11.87 11.71 6.53
C LEU A 68 -11.53 11.07 5.18
N ARG A 69 -10.74 11.81 4.38
CA ARG A 69 -10.24 11.34 3.09
C ARG A 69 -9.00 10.47 3.28
N ILE A 70 -8.70 9.65 2.28
CA ILE A 70 -7.39 9.01 2.17
C ILE A 70 -6.32 10.10 2.00
N GLU A 71 -5.21 9.94 2.72
CA GLU A 71 -4.06 10.83 2.67
C GLU A 71 -2.83 10.11 2.12
N ARG A 72 -1.91 10.90 1.57
CA ARG A 72 -0.57 10.43 1.17
C ARG A 72 0.40 10.67 2.32
N ASP A 73 1.19 9.65 2.64
CA ASP A 73 2.31 9.78 3.57
C ASP A 73 3.46 10.55 2.89
N LEU A 74 3.69 11.80 3.31
CA LEU A 74 4.72 12.68 2.73
C LEU A 74 6.14 12.31 3.18
N TRP A 75 6.27 11.49 4.21
CA TRP A 75 7.57 11.05 4.75
C TRP A 75 7.89 9.61 4.31
N TRP A 76 7.08 9.04 3.43
CA TRP A 76 7.35 7.74 2.85
C TRP A 76 8.55 7.79 1.93
N GLU A 77 9.64 7.14 2.33
CA GLU A 77 10.76 6.82 1.47
C GLU A 77 10.54 5.46 0.79
N PRO A 78 10.79 5.37 -0.54
CA PRO A 78 10.65 4.13 -1.28
C PRO A 78 11.53 3.03 -0.69
N ARG A 79 10.97 1.82 -0.60
CA ARG A 79 11.64 0.66 0.01
C ARG A 79 11.14 -0.65 -0.59
N PRO A 80 11.89 -1.76 -0.42
CA PRO A 80 11.50 -3.05 -0.99
C PRO A 80 10.17 -3.57 -0.44
N LEU A 81 9.40 -4.24 -1.30
CA LEU A 81 8.11 -4.84 -0.97
C LEU A 81 8.21 -5.82 0.22
N SER A 82 9.30 -6.58 0.31
CA SER A 82 9.61 -7.48 1.42
C SER A 82 9.59 -6.76 2.77
N GLU A 83 10.27 -5.60 2.87
CA GLU A 83 10.30 -4.78 4.08
C GLU A 83 8.90 -4.24 4.44
N VAL A 84 8.11 -3.85 3.44
CA VAL A 84 6.73 -3.39 3.66
C VAL A 84 5.85 -4.51 4.19
N LYS A 85 5.94 -5.71 3.59
CA LYS A 85 5.19 -6.89 4.04
C LYS A 85 5.53 -7.25 5.48
N ASP A 86 6.80 -7.25 5.86
CA ASP A 86 7.23 -7.54 7.25
C ASP A 86 6.65 -6.54 8.25
N ARG A 87 6.59 -5.25 7.90
CA ARG A 87 5.98 -4.20 8.74
C ARG A 87 4.48 -4.40 8.89
N VAL A 88 3.77 -4.68 7.80
CA VAL A 88 2.32 -4.90 7.80
C VAL A 88 1.93 -6.12 8.64
N HIS A 89 2.69 -7.23 8.55
CA HIS A 89 2.41 -8.44 9.35
C HIS A 89 2.54 -8.20 10.85
N ARG A 90 3.52 -7.41 11.28
CA ARG A 90 3.73 -7.08 12.71
C ARG A 90 2.65 -6.16 13.29
N CYS A 91 1.89 -5.44 12.47
CA CYS A 91 0.83 -4.53 12.91
C CYS A 91 -0.54 -5.20 13.09
N LYS A 92 -0.74 -6.48 12.69
CA LYS A 92 -1.99 -7.19 12.98
C LYS A 92 -2.01 -7.65 14.45
N PRO A 93 -3.03 -7.29 15.25
CA PRO A 93 -3.21 -7.88 16.58
C PRO A 93 -3.52 -9.36 16.39
N GLY A 94 -2.57 -10.24 16.73
CA GLY A 94 -2.71 -11.70 16.62
C GLY A 94 -1.53 -12.44 15.98
N GLY A 95 -0.53 -11.73 15.43
CA GLY A 95 0.70 -12.37 14.95
C GLY A 95 1.62 -12.75 16.10
N LEU A 96 1.43 -13.93 16.70
CA LEU A 96 2.40 -14.52 17.61
C LEU A 96 3.71 -14.72 16.85
N VAL A 97 4.73 -13.92 17.20
CA VAL A 97 6.12 -14.23 16.85
C VAL A 97 6.50 -15.44 17.69
N ALA A 98 6.50 -16.63 17.10
CA ALA A 98 7.21 -17.76 17.67
C ALA A 98 8.70 -17.48 17.47
N ALA A 99 9.33 -16.89 18.49
CA ALA A 99 10.77 -17.02 18.71
C ALA A 99 11.00 -18.36 19.41
N GLY A 100 11.79 -19.24 18.79
CA GLY A 100 12.16 -20.54 19.32
C GLY A 100 12.79 -21.43 18.27
#